data_AF-A0A6V8N4H4-F1
#
_entry.id   AF-A0A6V8N4H4-F1
#
_cell.length_a   1.000
_cell.length_b   1.000
_cell.length_c   1.000
_cell.angle_alpha   90.00
_cell.angle_beta   90.00
_cell.angle_gamma   90.00
#
_symmetry.space_group_name_H-M   'P 1'
#
loop_
_entity.id
_entity.type
_entity.pdbx_description
1 polymer ?
#
loop_
_entity_poly.entity_id
_entity_poly.type
_entity_poly.pdbx_seq_one_letter_code
_entity_poly.pdbx_strand_id
1 'polypeptide(L)' 'MGRMRENPRYNVISMRISDAERETLEQIMLSTKKSVSDIMREAMELVKSRAMDKQAA' A
#
# COMPACT_ATOMS: atom_id res chain seq x y z
N MET A 1 -12.26 -24.23 -0.66
CA MET A 1 -13.37 -23.25 -0.53
C MET A 1 -12.77 -21.93 -0.05
N GLY A 2 -12.68 -20.93 -0.91
CA GLY A 2 -12.10 -19.63 -0.54
C GLY A 2 -13.02 -18.90 0.43
N ARG A 3 -12.48 -18.41 1.56
CA ARG A 3 -13.23 -17.55 2.49
C ARG A 3 -13.76 -16.34 1.72
N MET A 4 -15.08 -16.20 1.62
CA MET A 4 -15.73 -14.98 1.15
C MET A 4 -15.22 -13.82 2.00
N ARG A 5 -14.41 -12.93 1.41
CA ARG A 5 -14.05 -11.67 2.07
C ARG A 5 -15.27 -10.76 2.04
N GLU A 6 -15.66 -10.23 3.20
CA GLU A 6 -16.85 -9.39 3.36
C GLU A 6 -16.83 -8.11 2.48
N ASN A 7 -15.63 -7.63 2.10
CA ASN A 7 -15.46 -6.56 1.12
C ASN A 7 -14.47 -6.96 0.02
N PRO A 8 -14.95 -7.56 -1.08
CA PRO A 8 -14.10 -7.82 -2.23
C PRO A 8 -13.65 -6.49 -2.85
N ARG A 9 -12.36 -6.40 -3.15
CA ARG A 9 -11.72 -5.22 -3.74
C ARG A 9 -11.52 -5.50 -5.23
N TYR A 10 -12.20 -4.74 -6.08
CA TYR A 10 -12.21 -4.96 -7.53
C TYR A 10 -11.36 -3.95 -8.32
N ASN A 11 -11.09 -2.79 -7.73
CA ASN A 11 -10.33 -1.73 -8.39
C ASN A 11 -8.84 -2.09 -8.41
N VAL A 12 -8.25 -2.05 -9.60
CA VAL A 12 -6.82 -2.27 -9.83
C VAL A 12 -6.16 -0.94 -10.14
N ILE A 13 -4.99 -0.71 -9.56
CA ILE A 13 -4.13 0.43 -9.90
C ILE A 13 -2.89 -0.09 -10.63
N SER A 14 -2.46 0.63 -11.65
CA SER A 14 -1.16 0.43 -12.30
C SER A 14 -0.24 1.56 -11.88
N MET A 15 0.98 1.21 -11.45
CA MET A 15 1.98 2.15 -10.99
C MET A 15 3.25 1.98 -11.80
N ARG A 16 3.90 3.09 -12.15
CA ARG A 16 5.26 3.11 -12.71
C ARG A 16 6.23 3.43 -11.60
N ILE A 17 7.33 2.68 -11.55
CA ILE A 17 8.42 2.85 -10.61
C ILE A 17 9.74 2.59 -11.34
N SER A 18 10.81 3.16 -10.81
CA SER A 18 12.19 2.84 -11.20
C SER A 18 12.65 1.49 -10.64
N ASP A 19 13.77 0.99 -11.14
CA ASP A 19 14.38 -0.25 -10.65
C ASP A 19 14.77 -0.16 -9.17
N ALA A 20 15.31 0.99 -8.72
CA ALA A 20 15.69 1.22 -7.33
C ALA A 20 14.48 1.21 -6.38
N GLU A 21 13.37 1.82 -6.79
CA GLU A 21 12.11 1.78 -6.03
C GLU A 21 11.54 0.36 -5.96
N ARG A 22 11.67 -0.42 -7.03
CA ARG A 22 11.27 -1.82 -7.06
C ARG A 22 12.09 -2.67 -6.09
N GLU A 23 13.40 -2.53 -6.06
CA GLU A 23 14.27 -3.25 -5.11
C GLU A 23 13.93 -2.90 -3.66
N THR A 24 13.71 -1.61 -3.40
CA THR A 24 13.28 -1.14 -2.07
C THR A 24 11.95 -1.78 -1.67
N LEU A 25 10.98 -1.83 -2.58
CA LEU A 25 9.68 -2.45 -2.34
C LEU A 25 9.81 -3.95 -2.03
N GLU A 26 10.66 -4.67 -2.77
CA GLU A 26 10.93 -6.10 -2.53
C GLU A 26 11.55 -6.34 -1.14
N GLN A 27 12.51 -5.52 -0.72
CA GLN A 27 13.09 -5.59 0.62
C GLN A 27 12.05 -5.35 1.73
N ILE A 28 11.14 -4.40 1.53
CA ILE A 28 10.05 -4.13 2.47
C ILE A 28 9.10 -5.34 2.55
N MET A 29 8.74 -5.93 1.41
CA MET A 29 7.91 -7.14 1.40
C MET A 29 8.58 -8.29 2.15
N LEU A 30 9.88 -8.51 1.94
CA LEU A 30 10.63 -9.59 2.59
C LEU A 30 10.75 -9.42 4.11
N SER A 31 10.96 -8.18 4.57
CA SER A 31 11.10 -7.85 5.99
C SER A 31 9.76 -7.86 6.74
N THR A 32 8.70 -7.33 6.13
CA THR A 32 7.38 -7.20 6.77
C THR A 32 6.46 -8.41 6.54
N LYS A 33 6.79 -9.27 5.57
CA LYS A 33 5.93 -10.36 5.06
C LYS A 33 4.57 -9.89 4.53
N LYS A 34 4.48 -8.63 4.09
CA LYS A 34 3.27 -8.02 3.54
C LYS A 34 3.27 -8.01 2.02
N SER A 35 2.09 -8.07 1.42
CA SER A 35 1.94 -7.87 -0.03
C SER A 35 2.12 -6.40 -0.41
N VAL A 36 2.43 -6.12 -1.68
CA VAL A 36 2.46 -4.74 -2.21
C VAL A 36 1.15 -4.00 -1.92
N SER A 37 0.02 -4.69 -2.05
CA SER A 37 -1.28 -4.08 -1.79
C SER A 37 -1.48 -3.75 -0.31
N ASP A 38 -0.95 -4.55 0.62
CA ASP A 38 -1.01 -4.25 2.07
C ASP A 38 -0.15 -3.04 2.39
N ILE A 39 1.08 -3.02 1.87
CA ILE A 39 2.02 -1.90 2.03
C ILE A 39 1.41 -0.61 1.50
N MET A 40 0.80 -0.64 0.31
CA MET A 40 0.16 0.54 -0.27
C MET A 40 -1.04 1.04 0.54
N ARG A 41 -1.81 0.14 1.17
CA ARG A 41 -2.90 0.56 2.07
C ARG A 41 -2.37 1.31 3.29
N GLU A 42 -1.29 0.80 3.88
CA GLU A 42 -0.63 1.47 5.00
C GLU A 42 -0.06 2.83 4.58
N ALA A 43 0.58 2.89 3.41
CA ALA A 43 1.08 4.14 2.85
C ALA A 43 -0.04 5.17 2.62
N MET A 44 -1.19 4.75 2.09
CA MET A 44 -2.35 5.63 1.90
C MET A 44 -2.85 6.22 3.21
N GLU A 45 -2.99 5.43 4.28
CA GLU A 45 -3.42 5.94 5.59
C GLU A 45 -2.38 6.88 6.22
N LEU A 46 -1.09 6.55 6.11
CA LEU A 46 -0.01 7.42 6.60
C LEU A 46 0.02 8.76 5.87
N VAL A 47 -0.12 8.76 4.54
CA VAL A 47 -0.17 9.97 3.73
C VAL A 47 -1.43 10.76 4.03
N LYS A 48 -2.59 10.10 4.15
CA LYS A 48 -3.87 10.73 4.51
C LYS A 48 -3.79 11.42 5.87
N SER A 49 -3.26 10.76 6.90
CA SER A 49 -3.06 11.35 8.22
C SER A 49 -2.22 12.63 8.11
N ARG A 50 -1.04 12.54 7.49
CA ARG A 50 -0.14 13.70 7.32
C ARG A 50 -0.74 14.84 6.51
N ALA A 51 -1.60 14.53 5.54
CA ALA A 51 -2.27 15.53 4.71
C ALA A 51 -3.40 16.24 5.46
N MET A 52 -4.17 15.51 6.29
CA MET A 52 -5.26 16.07 7.09
C MET A 52 -4.73 16.92 8.25
N ASP A 53 -3.63 16.51 8.87
CA ASP A 53 -2.97 17.27 9.93
C ASP A 53 -2.48 18.65 9.44
N LYS A 54 -2.12 18.75 8.15
CA LYS A 54 -1.70 20.02 7.52
C LYS A 54 -2.84 20.94 7.09
N GLN A 55 -4.09 20.47 7.07
CA GLN A 55 -5.25 21.31 6.73
C GLN A 55 -5.89 21.93 7.98
N ALA A 56 -5.52 21.48 9.17
CA ALA A 56 -6.01 21.99 10.46
C ALA A 56 -5.08 23.03 11.12
N ALA A 57 -3.95 23.37 10.48
CA ALA A 57 -2.94 24.32 10.93
C ALA A 57 -2.83 25.48 9.94
#